data_AF-E9T731-F1
#
_entry.id   AF-E9T731-F1
#
_cell.length_a   1.000
_cell.length_b   1.000
_cell.length_c   1.000
_cell.angle_alpha   90.00
_cell.angle_beta   90.00
_cell.angle_gamma   90.00
#
_symmetry.space_group_name_H-M   'P 1'
#
loop_
_entity.id
_entity.type
_entity.pdbx_description
1 polymer ?
#
loop_
_entity_poly.entity_id
_entity_poly.type
_entity_poly.pdbx_seq_one_letter_code
_entity_poly.pdbx_strand_id
1 'polypeptide(L)'
;VVAGGMLVAAAGVLLLVRVDGASTYLDFVPTLALLGIGVGLAVSPATDAIMGSFPDKDLGAAGGLNDTAIELGGSLGIAILGSVLASAYKDGIAGFLAALPVPKLTGAQADLVAQGLQASGESVGGAAIVAEELAKNPFGAAQAQPLMDAATVAFADAISRASLVGGLALAVGAVVVAAILPSRTAPGQD
;
A
#
# COMPACT_ATOMS: atom_id res chain seq x y z
N VAL A 1 -22.74 -6.69 -9.04
CA VAL A 1 -21.54 -6.24 -9.78
C VAL A 1 -20.54 -5.60 -8.83
N VAL A 2 -20.94 -4.61 -8.01
CA VAL A 2 -20.06 -3.91 -7.05
C VAL A 2 -19.25 -4.87 -6.16
N ALA A 3 -19.91 -5.74 -5.39
CA ALA A 3 -19.21 -6.70 -4.52
C ALA A 3 -18.26 -7.63 -5.30
N GLY A 4 -18.64 -8.03 -6.53
CA GLY A 4 -17.77 -8.80 -7.42
C GLY A 4 -16.53 -8.02 -7.84
N GLY A 5 -16.68 -6.75 -8.22
CA GLY A 5 -15.56 -5.85 -8.53
C GLY A 5 -14.62 -5.66 -7.34
N MET A 6 -15.17 -5.50 -6.13
CA MET A 6 -14.39 -5.41 -4.90
C MET A 6 -13.60 -6.70 -4.62
N LEU A 7 -14.18 -7.87 -4.86
CA LEU A 7 -13.47 -9.16 -4.72
C LEU A 7 -12.37 -9.32 -5.77
N VAL A 8 -12.58 -8.85 -7.01
CA VAL A 8 -11.54 -8.83 -8.05
C VAL A 8 -10.39 -7.91 -7.65
N ALA A 9 -10.69 -6.71 -7.14
CA ALA A 9 -9.68 -5.79 -6.61
C ALA A 9 -8.93 -6.39 -5.41
N ALA A 10 -9.65 -7.04 -4.48
CA ALA A 10 -9.05 -7.73 -3.33
C ALA A 10 -8.10 -8.84 -3.78
N ALA A 11 -8.52 -9.67 -4.75
CA ALA A 11 -7.68 -10.71 -5.32
C ALA A 11 -6.41 -10.12 -5.97
N GLY A 12 -6.55 -9.02 -6.72
CA GLY A 12 -5.42 -8.29 -7.30
C GLY A 12 -4.42 -7.84 -6.24
N VAL A 13 -4.89 -7.15 -5.19
CA VAL A 13 -4.03 -6.70 -4.09
C VAL A 13 -3.37 -7.89 -3.38
N LEU A 14 -4.09 -8.98 -3.12
CA LEU A 14 -3.55 -10.16 -2.45
C LEU A 14 -2.50 -10.92 -3.28
N LEU A 15 -2.39 -10.69 -4.59
CA LEU A 15 -1.28 -11.23 -5.37
C LEU A 15 0.07 -10.65 -4.94
N LEU A 16 0.09 -9.44 -4.39
CA LEU A 16 1.31 -8.80 -3.88
C LEU A 16 1.93 -9.55 -2.69
N VAL A 17 1.19 -10.45 -2.04
CA VAL A 17 1.74 -11.33 -1.00
C VAL A 17 2.84 -12.25 -1.55
N ARG A 18 2.83 -12.52 -2.86
CA ARG A 18 3.83 -13.35 -3.54
C ARG A 18 5.04 -12.55 -4.05
N VAL A 19 5.01 -11.22 -3.93
CA VAL A 19 6.13 -10.37 -4.35
C VAL A 19 7.24 -10.45 -3.32
N ASP A 20 8.46 -10.61 -3.81
CA ASP A 20 9.69 -10.67 -3.03
C ASP A 20 10.77 -9.76 -3.64
N GLY A 21 11.97 -9.78 -3.06
CA GLY A 21 13.10 -8.96 -3.53
C GLY A 21 13.66 -9.36 -4.91
N ALA A 22 13.25 -10.49 -5.47
CA ALA A 22 13.64 -10.94 -6.81
C ALA A 22 12.59 -10.63 -7.88
N SER A 23 11.45 -10.05 -7.49
CA SER A 23 10.33 -9.78 -8.39
C SER A 23 10.67 -8.70 -9.42
N THR A 24 10.20 -8.92 -10.63
CA THR A 24 10.39 -8.04 -11.79
C THR A 24 9.13 -7.23 -12.07
N TYR A 25 9.22 -6.27 -12.99
CA TYR A 25 8.07 -5.48 -13.44
C TYR A 25 6.87 -6.33 -13.89
N LEU A 26 7.12 -7.49 -14.52
CA LEU A 26 6.06 -8.35 -15.04
C LEU A 26 5.22 -9.00 -13.93
N ASP A 27 5.77 -9.14 -12.73
CA ASP A 27 5.07 -9.73 -11.58
C ASP A 27 3.98 -8.78 -11.04
N PHE A 28 4.06 -7.49 -11.33
CA PHE A 28 3.06 -6.48 -10.94
C PHE A 28 1.92 -6.31 -11.95
N VAL A 29 2.11 -6.74 -13.20
CA VAL A 29 1.11 -6.64 -14.27
C VAL A 29 -0.25 -7.26 -13.89
N PRO A 30 -0.32 -8.51 -13.37
CA PRO A 30 -1.62 -9.10 -13.02
C PRO A 30 -2.31 -8.33 -11.89
N THR A 31 -1.56 -7.84 -10.91
CA THR A 31 -2.09 -6.99 -9.82
C THR A 31 -2.71 -5.71 -10.38
N LEU A 32 -1.98 -4.99 -11.23
CA LEU A 32 -2.44 -3.73 -11.82
C LEU A 32 -3.68 -3.94 -12.70
N ALA A 33 -3.70 -5.02 -13.49
CA ALA A 33 -4.84 -5.37 -14.34
C ALA A 33 -6.09 -5.70 -13.51
N LEU A 34 -5.96 -6.56 -12.49
CA LEU A 34 -7.06 -6.93 -11.61
C LEU A 34 -7.57 -5.76 -10.78
N LEU A 35 -6.68 -4.90 -10.28
CA LEU A 35 -7.08 -3.67 -9.60
C LEU A 35 -7.88 -2.76 -10.52
N GLY A 36 -7.40 -2.49 -11.74
CA GLY A 36 -8.11 -1.65 -12.70
C GLY A 36 -9.50 -2.19 -13.05
N ILE A 37 -9.59 -3.50 -13.32
CA ILE A 37 -10.87 -4.17 -13.60
C ILE A 37 -11.79 -4.09 -12.38
N GLY A 38 -11.29 -4.45 -11.19
CA GLY A 38 -12.08 -4.49 -9.97
C GLY A 38 -12.62 -3.11 -9.56
N VAL A 39 -11.77 -2.08 -9.63
CA VAL A 39 -12.15 -0.68 -9.38
C VAL A 39 -13.19 -0.22 -10.40
N GLY A 40 -12.99 -0.49 -11.70
CA GLY A 40 -13.96 -0.13 -12.73
C GLY A 40 -15.34 -0.78 -12.54
N LEU A 41 -15.35 -2.07 -12.16
CA LEU A 41 -16.58 -2.82 -11.86
C LEU A 41 -17.26 -2.41 -10.55
N ALA A 42 -16.54 -1.74 -9.64
CA ALA A 42 -17.06 -1.32 -8.35
C ALA A 42 -17.55 0.13 -8.37
N VAL A 43 -16.69 1.06 -8.79
CA VAL A 43 -16.90 2.51 -8.61
C VAL A 43 -18.09 3.02 -9.42
N SER A 44 -18.13 2.78 -10.73
CA SER A 44 -19.21 3.28 -11.59
C SER A 44 -20.61 2.82 -11.14
N PRO A 45 -20.89 1.51 -10.98
CA PRO A 45 -22.21 1.08 -10.53
C PRO A 45 -22.53 1.44 -9.07
N ALA A 46 -21.52 1.64 -8.21
CA ALA A 46 -21.75 2.15 -6.86
C ALA A 46 -22.22 3.61 -6.89
N THR A 47 -21.55 4.47 -7.66
CA THR A 47 -21.96 5.86 -7.86
C THR A 47 -23.37 5.93 -8.45
N ASP A 48 -23.68 5.14 -9.48
CA ASP A 48 -25.02 5.11 -10.08
C ASP A 48 -26.10 4.65 -9.09
N ALA A 49 -25.78 3.69 -8.21
CA ALA A 49 -26.71 3.23 -7.18
C ALA A 49 -26.97 4.31 -6.12
N ILE A 50 -25.92 5.05 -5.72
CA ILE A 50 -26.03 6.17 -4.77
C ILE A 50 -26.87 7.28 -5.38
N MET A 51 -26.49 7.77 -6.56
CA MET A 51 -27.19 8.87 -7.24
C MET A 51 -28.64 8.51 -7.56
N GLY A 52 -28.89 7.29 -8.04
CA GLY A 52 -30.23 6.80 -8.38
C GLY A 52 -31.15 6.56 -7.18
N SER A 53 -30.66 6.73 -5.94
CA SER A 53 -31.48 6.63 -4.72
C SER A 53 -32.06 7.97 -4.26
N PHE A 54 -31.71 9.09 -4.92
CA PHE A 54 -32.16 10.44 -4.59
C PHE A 54 -33.07 11.03 -5.69
N PRO A 55 -34.02 11.91 -5.34
CA PRO A 55 -34.77 12.71 -6.31
C PRO A 55 -33.87 13.70 -7.07
N ASP A 56 -34.24 14.06 -8.31
CA ASP A 56 -33.45 14.95 -9.19
C ASP A 56 -33.01 16.27 -8.53
N LYS A 57 -33.88 16.86 -7.71
CA LYS A 57 -33.62 18.13 -7.00
C LYS A 57 -32.51 18.03 -5.93
N ASP A 58 -32.21 16.81 -5.47
CA ASP A 58 -31.26 16.53 -4.40
C ASP A 58 -29.94 15.92 -4.94
N LEU A 59 -29.81 15.73 -6.27
CA LEU A 59 -28.63 15.12 -6.88
C LEU A 59 -27.33 15.90 -6.62
N GLY A 60 -27.41 17.23 -6.50
CA GLY A 60 -26.25 18.05 -6.14
C GLY A 60 -25.71 17.72 -4.74
N ALA A 61 -26.62 17.51 -3.77
CA ALA A 61 -26.25 17.10 -2.42
C ALA A 61 -25.78 15.64 -2.37
N ALA A 62 -26.43 14.75 -3.12
CA ALA A 62 -26.04 13.34 -3.23
C ALA A 62 -24.63 13.18 -3.84
N GLY A 63 -24.31 13.94 -4.89
CA GLY A 63 -22.99 13.96 -5.51
C GLY A 63 -21.91 14.45 -4.54
N GLY A 64 -22.16 15.57 -3.84
CA GLY A 64 -21.22 16.07 -2.83
C GLY A 64 -20.97 15.08 -1.69
N LEU A 65 -22.00 14.36 -1.23
CA LEU A 65 -21.85 13.30 -0.23
C LEU A 65 -21.03 12.12 -0.77
N ASN A 66 -21.29 11.71 -2.02
CA ASN A 66 -20.55 10.63 -2.67
C ASN A 66 -19.06 10.96 -2.83
N ASP A 67 -18.75 12.18 -3.30
CA ASP A 67 -17.37 12.63 -3.46
C ASP A 67 -16.66 12.72 -2.11
N THR A 68 -17.33 13.28 -1.10
CA THR A 68 -16.80 13.30 0.27
C THR A 68 -16.52 11.89 0.80
N ALA A 69 -17.40 10.93 0.53
CA ALA A 69 -17.21 9.54 0.94
C ALA A 69 -16.01 8.88 0.24
N ILE A 70 -15.82 9.15 -1.06
CA ILE A 70 -14.67 8.67 -1.85
C ILE A 70 -13.37 9.27 -1.32
N GLU A 71 -13.32 10.59 -1.12
CA GLU A 71 -12.14 11.29 -0.62
C GLU A 71 -11.79 10.86 0.81
N LEU A 72 -12.80 10.69 1.68
CA LEU A 72 -12.60 10.20 3.04
C LEU A 72 -12.11 8.76 3.04
N GLY A 73 -12.70 7.88 2.23
CA GLY A 73 -12.27 6.49 2.11
C GLY A 73 -10.85 6.37 1.53
N GLY A 74 -10.54 7.16 0.50
CA GLY A 74 -9.23 7.21 -0.14
C GLY A 74 -8.14 7.70 0.83
N SER A 75 -8.38 8.80 1.54
CA SER A 75 -7.45 9.35 2.52
C SER A 75 -7.21 8.41 3.71
N LEU A 76 -8.26 7.78 4.24
CA LEU A 76 -8.14 6.75 5.29
C LEU A 76 -7.36 5.52 4.79
N GLY A 77 -7.63 5.07 3.57
CA GLY A 77 -6.90 3.96 2.95
C GLY A 77 -5.41 4.26 2.81
N ILE A 78 -5.06 5.44 2.30
CA ILE A 78 -3.68 5.90 2.18
C ILE A 78 -3.01 5.97 3.56
N ALA A 79 -3.68 6.55 4.56
CA ALA A 79 -3.12 6.70 5.91
C ALA A 79 -2.87 5.34 6.58
N ILE A 80 -3.84 4.42 6.53
CA ILE A 80 -3.74 3.11 7.17
C ILE A 80 -2.68 2.26 6.45
N LEU A 81 -2.79 2.11 5.13
CA LEU A 81 -1.87 1.25 4.37
C LEU A 81 -0.45 1.82 4.37
N GLY A 82 -0.29 3.14 4.27
CA GLY A 82 0.99 3.81 4.38
C GLY A 82 1.62 3.61 5.76
N SER A 83 0.85 3.69 6.84
CA SER A 83 1.34 3.44 8.21
C SER A 83 1.79 2.00 8.40
N VAL A 84 1.01 1.03 7.90
CA VAL A 84 1.38 -0.40 7.94
C VAL A 84 2.66 -0.65 7.15
N LEU A 85 2.76 -0.10 5.94
CA LEU A 85 3.93 -0.23 5.09
C LEU A 85 5.18 0.37 5.76
N ALA A 86 5.07 1.59 6.29
CA ALA A 86 6.18 2.28 6.94
C ALA A 86 6.65 1.56 8.21
N SER A 87 5.71 1.10 9.06
CA SER A 87 6.03 0.35 10.27
C SER A 87 6.69 -0.99 9.94
N ALA A 88 6.13 -1.75 8.99
CA ALA A 88 6.67 -3.04 8.60
C ALA A 88 8.06 -2.92 7.98
N TYR A 89 8.30 -1.90 7.15
CA TYR A 89 9.62 -1.64 6.57
C TYR A 89 10.65 -1.34 7.67
N LYS A 90 10.32 -0.41 8.56
CA LYS A 90 11.19 -0.01 9.67
C LYS A 90 11.56 -1.19 10.55
N ASP A 91 10.58 -2.02 10.89
CA ASP A 91 10.79 -3.24 11.68
C ASP A 91 11.65 -4.27 10.94
N GLY A 92 11.42 -4.43 9.63
CA GLY A 92 12.14 -5.39 8.78
C GLY A 92 13.63 -5.07 8.62
N ILE A 93 13.98 -3.78 8.48
CA ILE A 93 15.38 -3.36 8.31
C ILE A 93 16.12 -3.12 9.63
N ALA A 94 15.41 -2.89 10.74
CA ALA A 94 15.99 -2.55 12.03
C ALA A 94 17.08 -3.52 12.50
N GLY A 95 16.88 -4.83 12.30
CA GLY A 95 17.86 -5.85 12.68
C GLY A 95 19.19 -5.71 11.93
N PHE A 96 19.14 -5.40 10.63
CA PHE A 96 20.33 -5.15 9.83
C PHE A 96 21.06 -3.88 10.29
N LEU A 97 20.32 -2.78 10.48
CA LEU A 97 20.90 -1.51 10.91
C LEU A 97 21.56 -1.61 12.29
N ALA A 98 20.96 -2.36 13.22
CA ALA A 98 21.52 -2.59 14.55
C ALA A 98 22.80 -3.45 14.54
N ALA A 99 22.96 -4.31 13.52
CA ALA A 99 24.11 -5.19 13.37
C ALA A 99 25.27 -4.57 12.56
N LEU A 100 25.09 -3.37 12.00
CA LEU A 100 26.14 -2.71 11.24
C LEU A 100 27.37 -2.45 12.12
N PRO A 101 28.59 -2.77 11.64
CA PRO A 101 29.83 -2.53 12.36
C PRO A 101 30.17 -1.04 12.33
N VAL A 102 29.44 -0.24 13.09
CA VAL A 102 29.67 1.20 13.23
C VAL A 102 30.74 1.44 14.30
N PRO A 103 31.90 2.05 13.96
CA PRO A 103 32.88 2.44 14.96
C PRO A 103 32.25 3.35 16.02
N LYS A 104 32.75 3.32 17.25
CA LYS A 104 32.34 4.29 18.27
C LYS A 104 32.87 5.68 17.88
N LEU A 105 32.03 6.45 17.20
CA LEU A 105 32.30 7.82 16.78
C LEU A 105 31.81 8.81 17.84
N THR A 106 32.39 10.01 17.86
CA THR A 106 31.98 11.10 18.77
C THR A 106 31.86 12.42 18.01
N GLY A 107 30.99 13.33 18.47
CA GLY A 107 30.77 14.63 17.84
C GLY A 107 30.04 14.53 16.50
N ALA A 108 30.29 15.46 15.58
CA ALA A 108 29.55 15.60 14.33
C ALA A 108 29.51 14.33 13.45
N GLN A 109 30.52 13.47 13.53
CA GLN A 109 30.56 12.21 12.79
C GLN A 109 29.55 11.18 13.32
N ALA A 110 29.31 11.17 14.64
CA ALA A 110 28.28 10.33 15.23
C ALA A 110 26.88 10.77 14.77
N ASP A 111 26.63 12.09 14.70
CA ASP A 111 25.36 12.65 14.26
C ASP A 111 25.05 12.34 12.79
N LEU A 112 26.06 12.38 11.92
CA LEU A 112 25.90 12.02 10.50
C LEU A 112 25.56 10.54 10.32
N VAL A 113 26.20 9.66 11.10
CA VAL A 113 25.87 8.23 11.05
C VAL A 113 24.47 7.97 11.61
N ALA A 114 24.09 8.64 12.70
CA ALA A 114 22.73 8.53 13.24
C ALA A 114 21.67 8.96 12.22
N GLN A 115 21.90 10.06 11.49
CA GLN A 115 21.04 10.51 10.39
C GLN A 115 20.98 9.51 9.25
N GLY A 116 22.11 8.92 8.85
CA GLY A 116 22.14 7.88 7.82
C GLY A 116 21.38 6.63 8.21
N LEU A 117 21.53 6.16 9.46
CA LEU A 117 20.78 5.03 9.99
C LEU A 117 19.28 5.34 10.06
N GLN A 118 18.91 6.54 10.50
CA GLN A 118 17.51 6.97 10.53
C GLN A 118 16.90 7.02 9.12
N ALA A 119 17.58 7.67 8.17
CA ALA A 119 17.12 7.74 6.78
C ALA A 119 16.98 6.35 6.15
N SER A 120 17.92 5.45 6.42
CA SER A 120 17.87 4.05 5.98
C SER A 120 16.69 3.29 6.61
N GLY A 121 16.37 3.58 7.87
CA GLY A 121 15.23 2.97 8.57
C GLY A 121 13.87 3.52 8.15
N GLU A 122 13.81 4.72 7.58
CA GLU A 122 12.57 5.39 7.18
C GLU A 122 12.13 5.06 5.76
N SER A 123 13.07 4.77 4.84
CA SER A 123 12.72 4.41 3.46
C SER A 123 13.83 3.70 2.69
N VAL A 124 13.44 2.96 1.64
CA VAL A 124 14.38 2.38 0.66
C VAL A 124 15.20 3.47 -0.03
N GLY A 125 14.61 4.63 -0.32
CA GLY A 125 15.33 5.75 -0.92
C GLY A 125 16.42 6.31 0.00
N GLY A 126 16.14 6.42 1.31
CA GLY A 126 17.14 6.81 2.30
C GLY A 126 18.26 5.78 2.43
N ALA A 127 17.92 4.48 2.44
CA ALA A 127 18.90 3.41 2.42
C ALA A 127 19.77 3.45 1.16
N ALA A 128 19.19 3.81 0.01
CA ALA A 128 19.93 3.91 -1.25
C ALA A 128 20.95 5.05 -1.26
N ILE A 129 20.57 6.22 -0.76
CA ILE A 129 21.48 7.36 -0.61
C ILE A 129 22.66 7.00 0.31
N VAL A 130 22.36 6.32 1.43
CA VAL A 130 23.40 5.90 2.39
C VAL A 130 24.29 4.80 1.82
N ALA A 131 23.72 3.85 1.07
CA ALA A 131 24.49 2.81 0.38
C ALA A 131 25.44 3.42 -0.67
N GLU A 132 24.99 4.41 -1.42
CA GLU A 132 25.84 5.12 -2.40
C GLU A 132 27.02 5.81 -1.70
N GLU A 133 26.77 6.44 -0.55
CA GLU A 133 27.83 7.10 0.21
C GLU A 133 28.81 6.11 0.84
N LEU A 134 28.30 4.97 1.34
CA LEU A 134 29.13 3.86 1.82
C LEU A 134 30.01 3.29 0.71
N ALA A 135 29.50 3.17 -0.52
CA ALA A 135 30.25 2.66 -1.67
C ALA A 135 31.46 3.55 -2.04
N LYS A 136 31.38 4.86 -1.78
CA LYS A 136 32.49 5.81 -2.00
C LYS A 136 33.59 5.70 -0.94
N ASN A 137 33.30 5.09 0.21
CA ASN A 137 34.24 4.97 1.33
C ASN A 137 34.87 3.57 1.40
N PRO A 138 36.22 3.45 1.36
CA PRO A 138 36.90 2.14 1.44
C PRO A 138 36.52 1.28 2.65
N PHE A 139 36.13 1.91 3.76
CA PHE A 139 35.76 1.22 5.00
C PHE A 139 34.28 0.81 5.06
N GLY A 140 33.43 1.42 4.22
CA GLY A 140 31.98 1.17 4.19
C GLY A 140 31.50 0.45 2.93
N ALA A 141 32.35 0.35 1.90
CA ALA A 141 31.96 -0.19 0.60
C ALA A 141 31.45 -1.64 0.66
N ALA A 142 31.97 -2.44 1.60
CA ALA A 142 31.52 -3.82 1.80
C ALA A 142 30.07 -3.91 2.35
N GLN A 143 29.52 -2.81 2.88
CA GLN A 143 28.20 -2.74 3.50
C GLN A 143 27.16 -2.07 2.59
N ALA A 144 27.58 -1.43 1.50
CA ALA A 144 26.69 -0.76 0.56
C ALA A 144 25.68 -1.73 -0.09
N GLN A 145 26.16 -2.83 -0.67
CA GLN A 145 25.28 -3.82 -1.31
C GLN A 145 24.39 -4.56 -0.29
N PRO A 146 24.93 -5.07 0.86
CA PRO A 146 24.09 -5.67 1.89
C PRO A 146 23.01 -4.74 2.45
N LEU A 147 23.28 -3.43 2.56
CA LEU A 147 22.28 -2.46 2.98
C LEU A 147 21.13 -2.37 1.96
N MET A 148 21.45 -2.34 0.67
CA MET A 148 20.43 -2.33 -0.39
C MET A 148 19.61 -3.62 -0.43
N ASP A 149 20.26 -4.77 -0.27
CA ASP A 149 19.60 -6.06 -0.25
C ASP A 149 18.65 -6.15 0.95
N ALA A 150 19.10 -5.73 2.14
CA ALA A 150 18.29 -5.68 3.35
C ALA A 150 17.09 -4.73 3.20
N ALA A 151 17.30 -3.55 2.63
CA ALA A 151 16.23 -2.59 2.35
C ALA A 151 15.21 -3.15 1.35
N THR A 152 15.66 -3.81 0.29
CA THR A 152 14.77 -4.38 -0.74
C THR A 152 13.93 -5.53 -0.17
N VAL A 153 14.54 -6.42 0.62
CA VAL A 153 13.84 -7.51 1.31
C VAL A 153 12.83 -6.97 2.33
N ALA A 154 13.23 -6.00 3.16
CA ALA A 154 12.33 -5.38 4.13
C ALA A 154 11.15 -4.67 3.45
N PHE A 155 11.38 -4.05 2.31
CA PHE A 155 10.33 -3.37 1.54
C PHE A 155 9.35 -4.35 0.89
N ALA A 156 9.85 -5.46 0.32
CA ALA A 156 8.98 -6.50 -0.22
C ALA A 156 8.11 -7.14 0.87
N ASP A 157 8.68 -7.43 2.05
CA ASP A 157 7.91 -7.92 3.20
C ASP A 157 6.86 -6.89 3.66
N ALA A 158 7.23 -5.61 3.70
CA ALA A 158 6.32 -4.54 4.04
C ALA A 158 5.15 -4.43 3.04
N ILE A 159 5.42 -4.53 1.74
CA ILE A 159 4.38 -4.59 0.70
C ILE A 159 3.45 -5.78 0.94
N SER A 160 4.00 -6.96 1.21
CA SER A 160 3.22 -8.17 1.48
C SER A 160 2.26 -7.96 2.66
N ARG A 161 2.76 -7.45 3.80
CA ARG A 161 1.93 -7.16 4.98
C ARG A 161 0.87 -6.08 4.72
N ALA A 162 1.24 -4.99 4.06
CA ALA A 162 0.29 -3.93 3.69
C ALA A 162 -0.80 -4.47 2.74
N SER A 163 -0.43 -5.35 1.81
CA SER A 163 -1.35 -5.97 0.87
C SER A 163 -2.34 -6.93 1.54
N LEU A 164 -1.90 -7.66 2.59
CA LEU A 164 -2.81 -8.48 3.40
C LEU A 164 -3.87 -7.61 4.09
N VAL A 165 -3.45 -6.51 4.71
CA VAL A 165 -4.37 -5.57 5.36
C VAL A 165 -5.35 -4.98 4.35
N GLY A 166 -4.85 -4.48 3.21
CA GLY A 166 -5.70 -3.89 2.17
C GLY A 166 -6.64 -4.88 1.50
N GLY A 167 -6.13 -6.08 1.16
CA GLY A 167 -6.91 -7.16 0.56
C GLY A 167 -8.02 -7.68 1.48
N LEU A 168 -7.73 -7.86 2.77
CA LEU A 168 -8.73 -8.23 3.77
C LEU A 168 -9.75 -7.12 3.99
N ALA A 169 -9.33 -5.86 4.07
CA ALA A 169 -10.24 -4.73 4.19
C ALA A 169 -11.20 -4.65 2.98
N LEU A 170 -10.69 -4.85 1.77
CA LEU A 170 -11.52 -4.93 0.56
C LEU A 170 -12.48 -6.12 0.58
N ALA A 171 -12.02 -7.29 1.01
CA ALA A 171 -12.86 -8.50 1.11
C ALA A 171 -13.99 -8.33 2.14
N VAL A 172 -13.69 -7.76 3.32
CA VAL A 172 -14.68 -7.42 4.33
C VAL A 172 -15.67 -6.39 3.78
N GLY A 173 -15.17 -5.35 3.11
CA GLY A 173 -16.01 -4.36 2.43
C GLY A 173 -16.94 -5.01 1.40
N ALA A 174 -16.45 -5.97 0.62
CA ALA A 174 -17.26 -6.70 -0.35
C ALA A 174 -18.39 -7.51 0.30
N VAL A 175 -18.11 -8.16 1.44
CA VAL A 175 -19.12 -8.89 2.23
C VAL A 175 -20.17 -7.93 2.80
N VAL A 176 -19.74 -6.80 3.36
CA VAL A 176 -20.63 -5.76 3.90
C VAL A 176 -21.53 -5.21 2.79
N VAL A 177 -20.96 -4.88 1.64
CA VAL A 177 -21.70 -4.39 0.47
C VAL A 177 -22.69 -5.44 -0.04
N ALA A 178 -22.29 -6.72 -0.11
CA ALA A 178 -23.19 -7.80 -0.52
C ALA A 178 -24.34 -8.03 0.48
N ALA A 179 -24.12 -7.81 1.77
CA ALA A 179 -25.14 -7.97 2.80
C ALA A 179 -26.10 -6.78 2.91
N ILE A 180 -25.62 -5.56 2.66
CA ILE A 180 -26.40 -4.32 2.85
C ILE A 180 -27.10 -3.87 1.57
N LEU A 181 -26.48 -4.02 0.39
CA LEU A 181 -27.12 -3.57 -0.86
C LEU A 181 -28.30 -4.49 -1.21
N PRO A 182 -29.54 -3.98 -1.23
CA PRO A 182 -30.69 -4.77 -1.65
C PRO A 182 -30.48 -5.23 -3.09
N SER A 183 -30.63 -6.52 -3.35
CA SER A 183 -30.70 -7.02 -4.71
C SER A 183 -31.88 -6.35 -5.40
N ARG A 184 -31.63 -5.56 -6.45
CA ARG A 184 -32.69 -5.02 -7.31
C ARG A 184 -33.51 -6.20 -7.85
N THR A 185 -34.69 -6.43 -7.28
CA THR A 185 -35.74 -7.20 -7.96
C THR A 185 -36.07 -6.44 -9.25
N ALA A 186 -36.10 -7.15 -10.37
CA ALA A 186 -36.47 -6.57 -11.65
C ALA A 186 -37.84 -5.87 -11.53
N PRO A 187 -38.05 -4.69 -12.12
CA PRO A 187 -39.39 -4.13 -12.23
C PRO A 187 -40.21 -5.06 -13.11
N GLY A 188 -41.12 -5.84 -12.51
CA GLY A 188 -41.95 -6.81 -13.24
C GLY A 188 -42.55 -7.97 -12.44
N GLN A 189 -42.76 -7.85 -11.12
CA GLN A 189 -43.71 -8.72 -10.41
C GLN A 189 -44.66 -7.86 -9.58
N ASP A 190 -45.90 -7.83 -10.09
CA ASP A 190 -47.19 -7.35 -9.58
C ASP A 190 -47.61 -5.91 -9.91
#